data_AF-A0A2C9WLI0-F1
#
_entry.id   AF-A0A2C9WLI0-F1
#
_cell.length_a   1.000
_cell.length_b   1.000
_cell.length_c   1.000
_cell.angle_alpha   90.00
_cell.angle_beta   90.00
_cell.angle_gamma   90.00
#
_symmetry.space_group_name_H-M   'P 1'
#
loop_
_entity.id
_entity.type
_entity.pdbx_description
1 polymer ?
#
loop_
_entity_poly.entity_id
_entity_poly.type
_entity_poly.pdbx_seq_one_letter_code
_entity_poly.pdbx_strand_id
1 'polypeptide(L)'
;MANKVSNFSDLIQRVAASCLLHPLASARQDSGNVADVYEYETDEREDFEQEEEEAVEEEEMEEKKGSVKGWDHDKNKNKNAMVAIERVIEMEMLMNEVFNSVSEMKRAYACLQEAHCPWDPERMRVADVAVVGELRRLGVLRERFRRCVSVGGRGGRKRTDGSGSVGMLREVVGPYEAAVEELQKEVKSREVEVENLKEKLKNLSTSLNNGSGKKGRSQSKRKVSCSLAAQVAAAPAPDLFEATMNQVKESLKSFTSLLLSLMRAAHWDIAAAVRSIEAAAATVNHSTAISSTNITHHAKYALESYISRKIFQGFDHETFYMDGSLSSLLNPDQFRRDCFTQYRDMKAMDPVELLGILPTCHFGKFCFRKYVAIVHPKMESSLLGNLEQRQQVLAGSHPRSQFYGEFLGLAKAIWLLHLLAFSLDPAPSQFEASRGAEFHPQYMESVVKFYGGQIPAGQIVGFPVSPGFKLGNGSVIKARVYLVPRT
;
A
#
# COMPACT_ATOMS: atom_id res chain seq x y z
N MET A 1 10.79 7.62 -14.14
CA MET A 1 12.07 7.53 -13.41
C MET A 1 11.80 6.88 -12.06
N ALA A 2 12.15 5.62 -11.87
CA ALA A 2 12.01 4.96 -10.58
C ALA A 2 13.17 3.97 -10.41
N ASN A 3 14.33 4.51 -10.01
CA ASN A 3 15.44 3.75 -9.47
C ASN A 3 16.07 4.64 -8.39
N LYS A 4 15.43 4.75 -7.23
CA LYS A 4 16.15 5.13 -6.01
C LYS A 4 16.42 3.85 -5.25
N VAL A 5 17.70 3.51 -5.16
CA VAL A 5 18.20 2.42 -4.34
C VAL A 5 17.78 2.73 -2.90
N SER A 6 16.94 1.87 -2.32
CA SER A 6 16.59 1.94 -0.90
C SER A 6 17.89 1.82 -0.09
N ASN A 7 18.25 2.85 0.67
CA ASN A 7 19.31 2.75 1.66
C ASN A 7 18.76 1.93 2.86
N PHE A 8 19.64 1.25 3.61
CA PHE A 8 19.23 0.40 4.74
C PHE A 8 18.69 1.21 5.93
N SER A 9 19.18 2.42 6.09
CA SER A 9 18.78 3.40 7.11
C SER A 9 17.33 3.83 6.93
N ASP A 10 16.87 4.05 5.69
CA ASP A 10 15.48 4.36 5.34
C ASP A 10 14.58 3.17 5.66
N LEU A 11 15.08 1.93 5.49
CA LEU A 11 14.32 0.74 5.86
C LEU A 11 14.17 0.63 7.38
N ILE A 12 15.25 0.84 8.13
CA ILE A 12 15.21 0.88 9.60
C ILE A 12 14.29 2.01 10.05
N GLN A 13 14.38 3.19 9.48
CA GLN A 13 13.55 4.33 9.83
C GLN A 13 12.07 4.05 9.52
N ARG A 14 11.77 3.41 8.38
CA ARG A 14 10.40 2.95 8.05
C ARG A 14 9.89 1.92 9.06
N VAL A 15 10.71 0.95 9.46
CA VAL A 15 10.32 -0.08 10.43
C VAL A 15 10.18 0.50 11.83
N ALA A 16 11.13 1.31 12.29
CA ALA A 16 11.08 1.98 13.59
C ALA A 16 9.88 2.93 13.69
N ALA A 17 9.61 3.72 12.63
CA ALA A 17 8.41 4.55 12.57
C ALA A 17 7.13 3.70 12.61
N SER A 18 7.11 2.55 11.90
CA SER A 18 5.99 1.61 11.95
C SER A 18 5.80 0.99 13.34
N CYS A 19 6.88 0.61 14.04
CA CYS A 19 6.83 0.02 15.39
C CYS A 19 6.49 1.04 16.50
N LEU A 20 6.82 2.32 16.31
CA LEU A 20 6.41 3.40 17.21
C LEU A 20 4.91 3.75 17.04
N LEU A 21 4.37 3.54 15.84
CA LEU A 21 2.95 3.73 15.54
C LEU A 21 2.11 2.48 15.86
N HIS A 22 2.74 1.30 15.89
CA HIS A 22 2.14 0.01 16.25
C HIS A 22 3.11 -0.79 17.14
N PRO A 23 2.99 -0.70 18.48
CA PRO A 23 3.81 -1.50 19.39
C PRO A 23 3.62 -2.98 19.08
N LEU A 24 4.71 -3.69 18.77
CA LEU A 24 4.68 -5.12 18.50
C LEU A 24 4.51 -5.89 19.81
N ALA A 25 3.26 -6.07 20.26
CA ALA A 25 2.92 -7.13 21.21
C ALA A 25 1.42 -7.49 21.12
N SER A 26 1.14 -8.65 20.52
CA SER A 26 0.49 -9.74 21.27
C SER A 26 0.79 -11.04 20.54
N ALA A 27 1.85 -11.70 21.02
CA ALA A 27 1.96 -13.13 20.88
C ALA A 27 0.72 -13.78 21.51
N ARG A 28 0.37 -14.95 20.95
CA ARG A 28 -0.71 -15.82 21.42
C ARG A 28 -0.54 -16.12 22.90
N GLN A 29 -1.58 -15.91 23.70
CA GLN A 29 -1.78 -16.66 24.93
C GLN A 29 -3.21 -17.20 24.92
N ASP A 30 -3.27 -18.51 24.71
CA ASP A 30 -4.40 -19.34 25.07
C ASP A 30 -4.08 -19.96 26.44
N SER A 31 -5.12 -20.19 27.22
CA SER A 31 -5.19 -20.90 28.52
C SER A 31 -4.65 -20.23 29.80
N GLY A 32 -5.57 -20.10 30.76
CA GLY A 32 -5.37 -20.63 32.12
C GLY A 32 -4.86 -19.69 33.20
N ASN A 33 -5.78 -19.21 34.04
CA ASN A 33 -5.50 -18.79 35.43
C ASN A 33 -4.53 -19.75 36.13
N VAL A 34 -3.45 -19.23 36.73
CA VAL A 34 -3.05 -19.44 38.14
C VAL A 34 -2.17 -18.24 38.55
N ALA A 35 -2.47 -17.68 39.72
CA ALA A 35 -1.71 -16.61 40.37
C ALA A 35 -0.35 -17.11 40.89
N ASP A 36 0.68 -16.25 40.88
CA ASP A 36 1.42 -15.88 42.09
C ASP A 36 2.64 -15.01 41.77
N VAL A 37 3.19 -14.45 42.84
CA VAL A 37 3.88 -13.18 43.01
C VAL A 37 5.40 -13.40 43.24
N TYR A 38 6.18 -12.31 43.24
CA TYR A 38 7.56 -12.12 43.76
C TYR A 38 8.69 -12.72 42.88
N GLU A 39 9.94 -12.23 42.77
CA GLU A 39 10.73 -11.08 43.25
C GLU A 39 12.05 -11.08 42.43
N TYR A 40 12.85 -10.00 42.53
CA TYR A 40 14.18 -9.85 41.92
C TYR A 40 15.25 -10.75 42.60
N GLU A 41 16.28 -11.17 41.87
CA GLU A 41 17.74 -11.14 42.22
C GLU A 41 18.56 -11.90 41.14
N THR A 42 19.45 -11.25 40.37
CA THR A 42 20.92 -11.04 40.51
C THR A 42 21.82 -12.29 40.56
N ASP A 43 22.63 -12.40 39.50
CA ASP A 43 24.09 -12.65 39.47
C ASP A 43 24.77 -14.05 39.48
N GLU A 44 25.72 -14.15 38.54
CA GLU A 44 27.03 -14.83 38.53
C GLU A 44 27.27 -16.34 38.19
N ARG A 45 28.17 -16.50 37.18
CA ARG A 45 29.29 -17.46 36.96
C ARG A 45 28.98 -18.93 36.58
N GLU A 46 29.45 -19.42 35.42
CA GLU A 46 30.75 -20.12 35.16
C GLU A 46 30.92 -21.32 36.12
N ASP A 47 31.11 -22.59 35.72
CA ASP A 47 32.10 -23.10 34.77
C ASP A 47 31.84 -24.58 34.35
N PHE A 48 32.67 -25.06 33.40
CA PHE A 48 32.77 -26.41 32.80
C PHE A 48 32.87 -27.60 33.76
N GLU A 49 32.45 -28.80 33.31
CA GLU A 49 33.26 -30.04 33.46
C GLU A 49 32.86 -31.14 32.44
N GLN A 50 33.89 -31.84 31.96
CA GLN A 50 33.91 -32.93 30.97
C GLN A 50 33.66 -34.28 31.66
N GLU A 51 33.06 -35.24 30.95
CA GLU A 51 33.37 -36.67 31.19
C GLU A 51 33.49 -37.42 29.85
N GLU A 52 34.66 -38.06 29.68
CA GLU A 52 35.06 -38.98 28.61
C GLU A 52 34.67 -40.43 28.94
N GLU A 53 34.41 -41.19 27.86
CA GLU A 53 34.66 -42.62 27.61
C GLU A 53 34.24 -43.73 28.59
N GLU A 54 33.54 -44.76 28.07
CA GLU A 54 34.13 -46.10 27.93
C GLU A 54 33.28 -47.03 27.05
N ALA A 55 33.98 -47.89 26.29
CA ALA A 55 33.46 -48.86 25.34
C ALA A 55 33.46 -50.29 25.93
N VAL A 56 32.47 -51.13 25.56
CA VAL A 56 32.59 -52.60 25.64
C VAL A 56 31.91 -53.25 24.44
N GLU A 57 32.67 -54.12 23.78
CA GLU A 57 32.37 -54.94 22.60
C GLU A 57 31.58 -56.20 22.99
N GLU A 58 30.71 -56.70 22.09
CA GLU A 58 30.46 -58.14 21.95
C GLU A 58 30.35 -58.51 20.45
N GLU A 59 31.25 -59.38 20.01
CA GLU A 59 31.31 -60.01 18.70
C GLU A 59 30.43 -61.27 18.67
N GLU A 60 29.72 -61.52 17.56
CA GLU A 60 29.48 -62.88 17.08
C GLU A 60 29.71 -62.95 15.55
N MET A 61 30.69 -63.77 15.17
CA MET A 61 30.98 -64.16 13.80
C MET A 61 30.05 -65.29 13.34
N GLU A 62 29.55 -65.19 12.11
CA GLU A 62 29.35 -66.38 11.27
C GLU A 62 30.06 -66.21 9.92
N GLU A 63 31.07 -67.05 9.71
CA GLU A 63 31.74 -67.29 8.42
C GLU A 63 30.78 -67.95 7.42
N LYS A 64 30.68 -67.39 6.20
CA LYS A 64 30.52 -68.22 4.99
C LYS A 64 31.45 -67.74 3.88
N LYS A 65 32.47 -68.57 3.62
CA LYS A 65 33.42 -68.48 2.51
C LYS A 65 32.74 -68.41 1.14
N GLY A 66 33.27 -67.55 0.28
CA GLY A 66 32.95 -67.56 -1.15
C GLY A 66 33.76 -66.57 -2.00
N SER A 67 34.97 -66.97 -2.40
CA SER A 67 35.62 -66.68 -3.70
C SER A 67 36.00 -65.22 -4.10
N VAL A 68 37.31 -64.95 -4.01
CA VAL A 68 38.20 -64.15 -4.88
C VAL A 68 37.57 -63.28 -6.00
N LYS A 69 37.74 -61.95 -5.91
CA LYS A 69 38.17 -61.08 -7.04
C LYS A 69 38.63 -59.66 -6.60
N GLY A 70 39.95 -59.41 -6.73
CA GLY A 70 40.56 -58.20 -7.34
C GLY A 70 40.27 -56.78 -6.82
N TRP A 71 41.13 -56.29 -5.93
CA TRP A 71 41.95 -55.06 -5.98
C TRP A 71 41.53 -53.82 -6.80
N ASP A 72 40.27 -53.38 -6.79
CA ASP A 72 39.89 -52.02 -7.25
C ASP A 72 39.29 -51.11 -6.16
N HIS A 73 39.10 -51.64 -4.95
CA HIS A 73 38.35 -50.91 -3.91
C HIS A 73 39.17 -49.91 -3.08
N ASP A 74 40.47 -50.14 -2.88
CA ASP A 74 41.30 -49.32 -1.97
C ASP A 74 41.77 -47.99 -2.57
N LYS A 75 42.09 -47.95 -3.87
CA LYS A 75 42.43 -46.67 -4.54
C LYS A 75 41.26 -45.71 -4.58
N ASN A 76 40.04 -46.22 -4.62
CA ASN A 76 38.81 -45.42 -4.66
C ASN A 76 38.42 -44.90 -3.27
N LYS A 77 38.67 -45.68 -2.20
CA LYS A 77 38.52 -45.22 -0.82
C LYS A 77 39.49 -44.09 -0.49
N ASN A 78 40.76 -44.21 -0.86
CA ASN A 78 41.76 -43.17 -0.58
C ASN A 78 41.50 -41.85 -1.35
N LYS A 79 41.06 -41.94 -2.61
CA LYS A 79 40.62 -40.77 -3.40
C LYS A 79 39.36 -40.12 -2.84
N ASN A 80 38.37 -40.91 -2.41
CA ASN A 80 37.16 -40.39 -1.79
C ASN A 80 37.44 -39.76 -0.42
N ALA A 81 38.38 -40.30 0.35
CA ALA A 81 38.84 -39.70 1.61
C ALA A 81 39.54 -38.37 1.37
N MET A 82 40.43 -38.28 0.38
CA MET A 82 41.10 -37.02 0.01
C MET A 82 40.12 -35.95 -0.49
N VAL A 83 39.13 -36.35 -1.31
CA VAL A 83 38.05 -35.45 -1.78
C VAL A 83 37.12 -35.04 -0.63
N ALA A 84 36.91 -35.90 0.37
CA ALA A 84 36.15 -35.55 1.56
C ALA A 84 36.90 -34.52 2.43
N ILE A 85 38.21 -34.69 2.61
CA ILE A 85 39.07 -33.74 3.34
C ILE A 85 39.09 -32.37 2.63
N GLU A 86 39.25 -32.35 1.31
CA GLU A 86 39.26 -31.11 0.53
C GLU A 86 37.91 -30.37 0.63
N ARG A 87 36.78 -31.09 0.62
CA ARG A 87 35.45 -30.50 0.85
C ARG A 87 35.28 -29.95 2.26
N VAL A 88 35.87 -30.61 3.27
CA VAL A 88 35.82 -30.11 4.65
C VAL A 88 36.62 -28.81 4.77
N ILE A 89 37.81 -28.75 4.18
CA ILE A 89 38.63 -27.52 4.14
C ILE A 89 37.91 -26.39 3.39
N GLU A 90 37.32 -26.68 2.22
CA GLU A 90 36.53 -25.68 1.47
C GLU A 90 35.32 -25.16 2.27
N MET A 91 34.65 -26.04 3.02
CA MET A 91 33.53 -25.68 3.89
C MET A 91 33.99 -24.82 5.06
N GLU A 92 35.11 -25.16 5.68
CA GLU A 92 35.71 -24.38 6.78
C GLU A 92 36.12 -22.98 6.30
N MET A 93 36.75 -22.87 5.13
CA MET A 93 37.09 -21.59 4.52
C MET A 93 35.84 -20.74 4.22
N LEU A 94 34.79 -21.36 3.65
CA LEU A 94 33.52 -20.69 3.39
C LEU A 94 32.87 -20.21 4.69
N MET A 95 32.91 -21.04 5.73
CA MET A 95 32.35 -20.70 7.04
C MET A 95 33.11 -19.53 7.68
N ASN A 96 34.44 -19.49 7.57
CA ASN A 96 35.26 -18.35 7.97
C ASN A 96 34.91 -17.08 7.18
N GLU A 97 34.67 -17.17 5.87
CA GLU A 97 34.20 -16.02 5.06
C GLU A 97 32.83 -15.49 5.53
N VAL A 98 31.91 -16.39 5.92
CA VAL A 98 30.61 -16.02 6.49
C VAL A 98 30.78 -15.34 7.85
N PHE A 99 31.57 -15.91 8.76
CA PHE A 99 31.84 -15.31 10.07
C PHE A 99 32.48 -13.93 9.96
N ASN A 100 33.44 -13.78 9.05
CA ASN A 100 34.05 -12.48 8.76
C ASN A 100 33.01 -11.48 8.23
N SER A 101 32.17 -11.88 7.28
CA SER A 101 31.15 -10.98 6.71
C SER A 101 30.07 -10.59 7.74
N VAL A 102 29.65 -11.51 8.61
CA VAL A 102 28.73 -11.20 9.72
C VAL A 102 29.39 -10.26 10.74
N SER A 103 30.68 -10.45 11.02
CA SER A 103 31.44 -9.58 11.93
C SER A 103 31.61 -8.18 11.37
N GLU A 104 31.94 -8.04 10.08
CA GLU A 104 31.99 -6.76 9.37
C GLU A 104 30.61 -6.09 9.32
N MET A 105 29.56 -6.85 9.05
CA MET A 105 28.17 -6.36 9.07
C MET A 105 27.81 -5.82 10.46
N LYS A 106 28.18 -6.53 11.53
CA LYS A 106 27.95 -6.08 12.92
C LYS A 106 28.71 -4.79 13.22
N ARG A 107 29.96 -4.68 12.78
CA ARG A 107 30.75 -3.44 12.92
C ARG A 107 30.13 -2.28 12.15
N ALA A 108 29.71 -2.51 10.90
CA ALA A 108 29.03 -1.51 10.09
C ALA A 108 27.71 -1.07 10.71
N TYR A 109 26.96 -1.99 11.32
CA TYR A 109 25.73 -1.67 12.05
C TYR A 109 25.99 -0.85 13.32
N ALA A 110 27.06 -1.16 14.07
CA ALA A 110 27.46 -0.34 15.22
C ALA A 110 27.85 1.09 14.78
N CYS A 111 28.62 1.23 13.70
CA CYS A 111 28.93 2.54 13.11
C CYS A 111 27.67 3.31 12.69
N LEU A 112 26.63 2.60 12.22
CA LEU A 112 25.33 3.19 11.89
C LEU A 112 24.64 3.73 13.14
N GLN A 113 24.61 2.94 14.23
CA GLN A 113 24.04 3.35 15.52
C GLN A 113 24.77 4.54 16.13
N GLU A 114 26.10 4.58 16.05
CA GLU A 114 26.90 5.72 16.52
C GLU A 114 26.63 7.00 15.70
N ALA A 115 26.42 6.86 14.39
CA ALA A 115 26.11 8.00 13.51
C ALA A 115 24.71 8.60 13.74
N HIS A 116 23.83 7.91 14.48
CA HIS A 116 22.51 8.41 14.84
C HIS A 116 22.53 9.43 15.98
N CYS A 117 23.57 9.46 16.84
CA CYS A 117 23.64 10.37 17.99
C CYS A 117 25.09 10.74 18.39
N PRO A 118 25.54 11.98 18.13
CA PRO A 118 24.86 13.05 17.38
C PRO A 118 24.64 12.66 15.91
N TRP A 119 23.55 13.14 15.30
CA TRP A 119 23.23 12.84 13.90
C TRP A 119 24.32 13.37 12.96
N ASP A 120 25.00 12.45 12.26
CA ASP A 120 26.00 12.76 11.24
C ASP A 120 25.61 12.10 9.90
N PRO A 121 25.17 12.89 8.91
CA PRO A 121 24.67 12.36 7.64
C PRO A 121 25.75 11.68 6.78
N GLU A 122 27.01 12.10 6.87
CA GLU A 122 28.09 11.49 6.07
C GLU A 122 28.54 10.17 6.69
N ARG A 123 28.67 10.11 8.03
CA ARG A 123 28.92 8.84 8.73
C ARG A 123 27.77 7.85 8.53
N MET A 124 26.52 8.33 8.52
CA MET A 124 25.33 7.53 8.21
C MET A 124 25.42 6.90 6.81
N ARG A 125 25.75 7.71 5.79
CA ARG A 125 25.87 7.25 4.40
C ARG A 125 26.97 6.19 4.24
N VAL A 126 28.12 6.38 4.90
CA VAL A 126 29.25 5.44 4.84
C VAL A 126 28.90 4.11 5.52
N ALA A 127 28.30 4.17 6.72
CA ALA A 127 27.87 2.98 7.45
C ALA A 127 26.76 2.21 6.70
N ASP A 128 25.81 2.92 6.07
CA ASP A 128 24.74 2.33 5.27
C ASP A 128 25.28 1.52 4.07
N VAL A 129 26.20 2.11 3.32
CA VAL A 129 26.87 1.45 2.19
C VAL A 129 27.64 0.21 2.66
N ALA A 130 28.29 0.27 3.82
CA ALA A 130 29.00 -0.87 4.39
C ALA A 130 28.05 -2.01 4.80
N VAL A 131 26.92 -1.71 5.45
CA VAL A 131 25.91 -2.71 5.81
C VAL A 131 25.32 -3.38 4.57
N VAL A 132 24.93 -2.59 3.56
CA VAL A 132 24.41 -3.12 2.29
C VAL A 132 25.46 -3.94 1.55
N GLY A 133 26.73 -3.53 1.60
CA GLY A 133 27.87 -4.25 1.04
C GLY A 133 28.02 -5.65 1.64
N GLU A 134 28.01 -5.77 2.96
CA GLU A 134 28.15 -7.05 3.64
C GLU A 134 26.91 -7.95 3.48
N LEU A 135 25.69 -7.40 3.46
CA LEU A 135 24.48 -8.16 3.14
C LEU A 135 24.52 -8.76 1.73
N ARG A 136 25.05 -8.01 0.75
CA ARG A 136 25.26 -8.52 -0.61
C ARG A 136 26.33 -9.62 -0.63
N ARG A 137 27.42 -9.46 0.12
CA ARG A 137 28.48 -10.47 0.26
C ARG A 137 27.94 -11.76 0.86
N LEU A 138 27.11 -11.69 1.90
CA LEU A 138 26.40 -12.85 2.46
C LEU A 138 25.48 -13.52 1.43
N GLY A 139 24.81 -12.74 0.57
CA GLY A 139 24.03 -13.26 -0.55
C GLY A 139 24.86 -14.09 -1.54
N VAL A 140 26.07 -13.62 -1.87
CA VAL A 140 27.02 -14.35 -2.73
C VAL A 140 27.52 -15.62 -2.05
N LEU A 141 27.87 -15.55 -0.76
CA LEU A 141 28.33 -16.71 0.02
C LEU A 141 27.24 -17.78 0.16
N ARG A 142 25.99 -17.38 0.38
CA ARG A 142 24.82 -18.29 0.39
C ARG A 142 24.67 -19.03 -0.94
N GLU A 143 24.88 -18.33 -2.06
CA GLU A 143 24.78 -18.94 -3.38
C GLU A 143 25.98 -19.84 -3.70
N ARG A 144 27.18 -19.50 -3.17
CA ARG A 144 28.36 -20.38 -3.23
C ARG A 144 28.13 -21.68 -2.45
N PHE A 145 27.59 -21.58 -1.23
CA PHE A 145 27.20 -22.73 -0.42
C PHE A 145 26.18 -23.62 -1.16
N ARG A 146 25.11 -23.02 -1.71
CA ARG A 146 24.07 -23.74 -2.45
C ARG A 146 24.67 -24.53 -3.62
N ARG A 147 25.57 -23.91 -4.39
CA ARG A 147 26.28 -24.56 -5.49
C ARG A 147 27.19 -25.70 -5.02
N CYS A 148 27.88 -25.56 -3.89
CA CYS A 148 28.71 -26.64 -3.30
C CYS A 148 27.85 -27.83 -2.82
N VAL A 149 26.68 -27.58 -2.23
CA VAL A 149 25.77 -28.62 -1.72
C VAL A 149 25.01 -29.35 -2.84
N SER A 150 24.64 -28.65 -3.91
CA SER A 150 23.90 -29.24 -5.05
C SER A 150 24.71 -30.22 -5.91
N VAL A 151 26.05 -30.24 -5.78
CA VAL A 151 26.92 -31.21 -6.49
C VAL A 151 26.92 -32.59 -5.80
N GLY A 152 26.27 -32.76 -4.64
CA GLY A 152 26.15 -34.03 -3.92
C GLY A 152 24.96 -34.93 -4.30
N GLY A 153 24.02 -34.45 -5.11
CA GLY A 153 22.82 -35.21 -5.49
C GLY A 153 23.01 -36.02 -6.78
N ARG A 154 22.89 -37.35 -6.70
CA ARG A 154 22.93 -38.28 -7.84
C ARG A 154 21.97 -37.84 -8.98
N GLY A 155 22.51 -37.65 -10.18
CA GLY A 155 21.74 -37.49 -11.41
C GLY A 155 22.63 -37.07 -12.57
N GLY A 156 23.17 -38.04 -13.31
CA GLY A 156 24.21 -37.81 -14.31
C GLY A 156 23.80 -36.87 -15.46
N ARG A 157 24.69 -35.92 -15.76
CA ARG A 157 24.93 -35.48 -17.14
C ARG A 157 26.40 -35.13 -17.32
N LYS A 158 27.10 -36.10 -17.88
CA LYS A 158 28.34 -36.07 -18.68
C LYS A 158 29.13 -34.75 -18.59
N ARG A 159 30.28 -34.81 -17.90
CA ARG A 159 31.39 -33.89 -18.16
C ARG A 159 31.80 -34.10 -19.62
N THR A 160 31.73 -33.05 -20.40
CA THR A 160 32.49 -32.92 -21.65
C THR A 160 33.19 -31.56 -21.57
N ASP A 161 34.51 -31.64 -21.44
CA ASP A 161 35.56 -30.67 -21.72
C ASP A 161 35.41 -29.20 -21.31
N GLY A 162 36.27 -28.80 -20.35
CA GLY A 162 37.39 -27.90 -20.66
C GLY A 162 37.15 -26.47 -21.14
N SER A 163 35.90 -25.98 -21.19
CA SER A 163 35.59 -24.61 -21.63
C SER A 163 34.34 -24.01 -20.94
N GLY A 164 33.98 -24.50 -19.75
CA GLY A 164 32.72 -24.14 -19.08
C GLY A 164 32.65 -22.74 -18.46
N SER A 165 33.79 -22.10 -18.19
CA SER A 165 33.79 -20.78 -17.51
C SER A 165 33.42 -19.63 -18.46
N VAL A 166 33.86 -19.68 -19.72
CA VAL A 166 33.61 -18.61 -20.72
C VAL A 166 32.23 -18.78 -21.37
N GLY A 167 31.74 -20.01 -21.53
CA GLY A 167 30.42 -20.31 -22.09
C GLY A 167 29.27 -19.89 -21.17
N MET A 168 29.38 -20.18 -19.87
CA MET A 168 28.34 -19.80 -18.90
C MET A 168 28.33 -18.29 -18.59
N LEU A 169 29.48 -17.61 -18.61
CA LEU A 169 29.49 -16.15 -18.51
C LEU A 169 28.78 -15.51 -19.71
N ARG A 170 28.98 -16.03 -20.93
CA ARG A 170 28.31 -15.54 -22.15
C ARG A 170 26.81 -15.81 -22.14
N GLU A 171 26.36 -16.92 -21.57
CA GLU A 171 24.93 -17.27 -21.47
C GLU A 171 24.19 -16.39 -20.45
N VAL A 172 24.84 -16.01 -19.35
CA VAL A 172 24.27 -15.09 -18.36
C VAL A 172 24.37 -13.62 -18.82
N VAL A 173 25.40 -13.26 -19.58
CA VAL A 173 25.65 -11.89 -20.06
C VAL A 173 24.89 -11.58 -21.36
N GLY A 174 24.62 -12.57 -22.22
CA GLY A 174 23.93 -12.40 -23.51
C GLY A 174 22.58 -11.68 -23.43
N PRO A 175 21.68 -12.00 -22.47
CA PRO A 175 20.44 -11.26 -22.28
C PRO A 175 20.65 -9.79 -21.87
N TYR A 176 21.68 -9.50 -21.06
CA TYR A 176 22.01 -8.12 -20.66
C TYR A 176 22.66 -7.34 -21.80
N GLU A 177 23.56 -7.97 -22.58
CA GLU A 177 24.13 -7.38 -23.79
C GLU A 177 23.04 -7.07 -24.83
N ALA A 178 22.10 -7.99 -25.06
CA ALA A 178 20.95 -7.77 -25.94
C ALA A 178 20.05 -6.62 -25.45
N ALA A 179 19.78 -6.55 -24.14
CA ALA A 179 19.01 -5.45 -23.55
C ALA A 179 19.74 -4.11 -23.66
N VAL A 180 21.07 -4.08 -23.49
CA VAL A 180 21.88 -2.87 -23.69
C VAL A 180 21.87 -2.44 -25.15
N GLU A 181 21.99 -3.37 -26.10
CA GLU A 181 21.90 -3.06 -27.54
C GLU A 181 20.51 -2.55 -27.94
N GLU A 182 19.44 -3.13 -27.39
CA GLU A 182 18.07 -2.67 -27.60
C GLU A 182 17.86 -1.26 -27.05
N LEU A 183 18.32 -0.99 -25.81
CA LEU A 183 18.27 0.34 -25.21
C LEU A 183 19.12 1.35 -25.98
N GLN A 184 20.29 0.97 -26.48
CA GLN A 184 21.11 1.84 -27.33
C GLN A 184 20.44 2.15 -28.67
N LYS A 185 19.74 1.19 -29.28
CA LYS A 185 18.94 1.42 -30.50
C LYS A 185 17.77 2.35 -30.22
N GLU A 186 17.08 2.16 -29.10
CA GLU A 186 15.97 3.05 -28.73
C GLU A 186 16.47 4.45 -28.42
N VAL A 187 17.59 4.62 -27.69
CA VAL A 187 18.21 5.93 -27.45
C VAL A 187 18.54 6.62 -28.77
N LYS A 188 19.21 5.94 -29.71
CA LYS A 188 19.51 6.51 -31.04
C LYS A 188 18.24 6.88 -31.81
N SER A 189 17.21 6.04 -31.74
CA SER A 189 15.92 6.35 -32.38
C SER A 189 15.24 7.58 -31.78
N ARG A 190 15.29 7.73 -30.44
CA ARG A 190 14.75 8.91 -29.75
C ARG A 190 15.60 10.15 -30.00
N GLU A 191 16.92 10.02 -30.13
CA GLU A 191 17.81 11.13 -30.50
C GLU A 191 17.47 11.67 -31.89
N VAL A 192 17.24 10.80 -32.87
CA VAL A 192 16.78 11.21 -34.22
C VAL A 192 15.39 11.86 -34.16
N GLU A 193 14.48 11.34 -33.34
CA GLU A 193 13.17 11.97 -33.14
C GLU A 193 13.28 13.37 -32.52
N VAL A 194 14.17 13.53 -31.53
CA VAL A 194 14.45 14.82 -30.90
C VAL A 194 15.07 15.81 -31.90
N GLU A 195 16.02 15.38 -32.73
CA GLU A 195 16.58 16.22 -33.79
C GLU A 195 15.53 16.64 -34.81
N ASN A 196 14.68 15.71 -35.26
CA ASN A 196 13.55 16.01 -36.17
C ASN A 196 12.56 17.00 -35.54
N LEU A 197 12.24 16.85 -34.25
CA LEU A 197 11.38 17.79 -33.53
C LEU A 197 12.04 19.17 -33.35
N LYS A 198 13.35 19.23 -33.09
CA LYS A 198 14.11 20.49 -33.05
C LYS A 198 14.16 21.17 -34.42
N GLU A 199 14.32 20.42 -35.50
CA GLU A 199 14.31 20.96 -36.85
C GLU A 199 12.92 21.47 -37.24
N LYS A 200 11.85 20.74 -36.92
CA LYS A 200 10.46 21.21 -37.06
C LYS A 200 10.20 22.48 -36.26
N LEU A 201 10.70 22.58 -35.03
CA LEU A 201 10.60 23.78 -34.21
C LEU A 201 11.36 24.95 -34.85
N LYS A 202 12.56 24.71 -35.37
CA LYS A 202 13.37 25.71 -36.08
C LYS A 202 12.69 26.19 -37.36
N ASN A 203 12.10 25.28 -38.14
CA ASN A 203 11.37 25.58 -39.38
C ASN A 203 10.07 26.36 -39.11
N LEU A 204 9.37 26.07 -38.01
CA LEU A 204 8.22 26.86 -37.58
C LEU A 204 8.66 28.25 -37.07
N SER A 205 9.77 28.32 -36.33
CA SER A 205 10.33 29.58 -35.85
C SER A 205 10.88 30.48 -36.96
N THR A 206 11.43 29.91 -38.04
CA THR A 206 11.87 30.67 -39.22
C THR A 206 10.69 31.07 -40.12
N SER A 207 9.64 30.25 -40.18
CA SER A 207 8.38 30.59 -40.87
C SER A 207 7.60 31.73 -40.21
N LEU A 208 7.84 32.01 -38.93
CA LEU A 208 7.27 33.15 -38.19
C LEU A 208 8.06 34.46 -38.41
N ASN A 209 9.31 34.40 -38.93
CA ASN A 209 10.16 35.57 -39.14
C ASN A 209 10.24 36.06 -40.60
N ASN A 210 9.79 35.28 -41.58
CA ASN A 210 9.73 35.69 -42.99
C ASN A 210 8.33 35.47 -43.58
N GLY A 211 7.53 36.53 -43.70
CA GLY A 211 6.24 36.41 -44.38
C GLY A 211 5.26 37.55 -44.18
N SER A 212 5.67 38.78 -44.50
CA SER A 212 4.76 39.90 -44.72
C SER A 212 3.80 39.61 -45.89
N GLY A 213 2.48 39.65 -45.60
CA GLY A 213 1.43 40.04 -46.55
C GLY A 213 0.83 38.95 -47.44
N LYS A 214 -0.45 38.59 -47.19
CA LYS A 214 -1.61 38.90 -48.06
C LYS A 214 -2.87 38.12 -47.64
N LYS A 215 -4.01 38.79 -47.84
CA LYS A 215 -5.41 38.37 -47.69
C LYS A 215 -5.73 36.93 -48.14
N GLY A 216 -6.63 36.28 -47.41
CA GLY A 216 -7.33 35.07 -47.89
C GLY A 216 -8.44 34.60 -46.94
N ARG A 217 -9.69 34.75 -47.37
CA ARG A 217 -10.96 34.39 -46.71
C ARG A 217 -11.26 32.89 -46.90
N SER A 218 -11.59 32.14 -45.85
CA SER A 218 -12.67 31.13 -45.87
C SER A 218 -12.87 30.47 -44.49
N GLN A 219 -14.10 30.01 -44.28
CA GLN A 219 -14.69 29.54 -43.03
C GLN A 219 -14.42 28.07 -42.71
N SER A 220 -14.76 27.75 -41.45
CA SER A 220 -15.25 26.46 -40.94
C SER A 220 -14.21 25.41 -40.56
N LYS A 221 -13.96 25.31 -39.25
CA LYS A 221 -14.18 24.09 -38.45
C LYS A 221 -14.04 24.40 -36.96
N ARG A 222 -14.85 23.68 -36.17
CA ARG A 222 -15.01 23.78 -34.71
C ARG A 222 -13.70 24.04 -33.99
N LYS A 223 -13.66 25.15 -33.26
CA LYS A 223 -12.59 25.52 -32.34
C LYS A 223 -12.70 24.63 -31.10
N VAL A 224 -12.02 23.48 -31.13
CA VAL A 224 -11.52 22.86 -29.89
C VAL A 224 -10.42 23.79 -29.40
N SER A 225 -10.81 24.71 -28.52
CA SER A 225 -9.86 25.62 -27.89
C SER A 225 -9.09 24.83 -26.82
N CYS A 226 -8.04 24.13 -27.22
CA CYS A 226 -6.91 23.91 -26.32
C CYS A 226 -6.20 25.26 -26.15
N SER A 227 -6.70 26.08 -25.24
CA SER A 227 -5.94 27.21 -24.75
C SER A 227 -4.85 26.68 -23.81
N LEU A 228 -3.73 26.24 -24.38
CA LEU A 228 -2.41 26.41 -23.77
C LEU A 228 -2.09 27.91 -23.78
N ALA A 229 -2.82 28.64 -22.96
CA ALA A 229 -2.37 29.93 -22.44
C ALA A 229 -2.32 29.70 -20.95
N ALA A 230 -1.20 30.08 -20.33
CA ALA A 230 -1.01 30.14 -18.90
C ALA A 230 -2.16 30.93 -18.25
N GLN A 231 -3.26 30.23 -17.97
CA GLN A 231 -4.25 30.65 -17.01
C GLN A 231 -3.50 30.54 -15.69
N VAL A 232 -3.07 31.69 -15.18
CA VAL A 232 -2.69 31.86 -13.78
C VAL A 232 -3.63 30.97 -12.98
N ALA A 233 -3.09 29.90 -12.40
CA ALA A 233 -3.87 28.89 -11.71
C ALA A 233 -4.69 29.63 -10.66
N ALA A 234 -5.99 29.81 -10.91
CA ALA A 234 -6.89 30.31 -9.90
C ALA A 234 -6.76 29.33 -8.73
N ALA A 235 -6.22 29.83 -7.61
CA ALA A 235 -6.05 29.02 -6.42
C ALA A 235 -7.39 28.32 -6.11
N PRO A 236 -7.38 27.04 -5.71
CA PRO A 236 -8.61 26.35 -5.34
C PRO A 236 -9.36 27.18 -4.30
N ALA A 237 -10.56 27.63 -4.66
CA ALA A 237 -11.36 28.45 -3.77
C ALA A 237 -12.04 27.55 -2.72
N PRO A 238 -12.14 27.99 -1.45
CA PRO A 238 -12.92 27.30 -0.41
C PRO A 238 -14.35 26.92 -0.87
N ASP A 239 -14.96 27.75 -1.71
CA ASP A 239 -16.30 27.52 -2.29
C ASP A 239 -16.37 26.26 -3.15
N LEU A 240 -15.27 25.90 -3.85
CA LEU A 240 -15.20 24.66 -4.63
C LEU A 240 -15.22 23.43 -3.72
N PHE A 241 -14.59 23.53 -2.55
CA PHE A 241 -14.58 22.46 -1.56
C PHE A 241 -16.00 22.28 -0.99
N GLU A 242 -16.68 23.36 -0.64
CA GLU A 242 -18.08 23.31 -0.18
C GLU A 242 -19.03 22.75 -1.24
N ALA A 243 -18.92 23.19 -2.49
CA ALA A 243 -19.73 22.66 -3.59
C ALA A 243 -19.49 21.16 -3.81
N THR A 244 -18.24 20.71 -3.72
CA THR A 244 -17.88 19.29 -3.87
C THR A 244 -18.37 18.48 -2.67
N MET A 245 -18.36 19.02 -1.46
CA MET A 245 -18.95 18.37 -0.29
C MET A 245 -20.48 18.24 -0.40
N ASN A 246 -21.16 19.24 -0.97
CA ASN A 246 -22.59 19.14 -1.27
C ASN A 246 -22.87 18.04 -2.31
N GLN A 247 -22.00 17.89 -3.32
CA GLN A 247 -22.09 16.77 -4.27
C GLN A 247 -21.91 15.42 -3.55
N VAL A 248 -20.96 15.31 -2.61
CA VAL A 248 -20.80 14.11 -1.77
C VAL A 248 -22.07 13.81 -1.00
N LYS A 249 -22.70 14.82 -0.36
CA LYS A 249 -23.95 14.64 0.40
C LYS A 249 -25.08 14.09 -0.48
N GLU A 250 -25.28 14.62 -1.68
CA GLU A 250 -26.33 14.15 -2.59
C GLU A 250 -26.02 12.76 -3.17
N SER A 251 -24.77 12.48 -3.58
CA SER A 251 -24.38 11.14 -4.05
C SER A 251 -24.50 10.08 -2.96
N LEU A 252 -24.14 10.42 -1.72
CA LEU A 252 -24.28 9.54 -0.56
C LEU A 252 -25.75 9.22 -0.28
N LYS A 253 -26.62 10.24 -0.33
CA LYS A 253 -28.07 10.09 -0.17
C LYS A 253 -28.70 9.27 -1.30
N SER A 254 -28.27 9.47 -2.56
CA SER A 254 -28.72 8.67 -3.72
C SER A 254 -28.38 7.20 -3.51
N PHE A 255 -27.09 6.91 -3.29
CA PHE A 255 -26.61 5.54 -3.12
C PHE A 255 -27.22 4.84 -1.89
N THR A 256 -27.39 5.57 -0.77
CA THR A 256 -28.09 5.04 0.41
C THR A 256 -29.55 4.70 0.11
N SER A 257 -30.23 5.53 -0.68
CA SER A 257 -31.63 5.30 -1.05
C SER A 257 -31.77 4.08 -1.97
N LEU A 258 -30.85 3.92 -2.92
CA LEU A 258 -30.78 2.72 -3.76
C LEU A 258 -30.54 1.46 -2.91
N LEU A 259 -29.55 1.49 -2.02
CA LEU A 259 -29.23 0.35 -1.17
C LEU A 259 -30.42 -0.03 -0.28
N LEU A 260 -31.06 0.96 0.33
CA LEU A 260 -32.26 0.73 1.15
C LEU A 260 -33.43 0.18 0.33
N SER A 261 -33.59 0.60 -0.93
CA SER A 261 -34.59 0.05 -1.84
C SER A 261 -34.32 -1.42 -2.16
N LEU A 262 -33.06 -1.77 -2.45
CA LEU A 262 -32.66 -3.16 -2.69
C LEU A 262 -32.86 -4.03 -1.43
N MET A 263 -32.52 -3.52 -0.24
CA MET A 263 -32.76 -4.24 1.01
C MET A 263 -34.25 -4.56 1.22
N ARG A 264 -35.14 -3.61 0.90
CA ARG A 264 -36.60 -3.85 0.95
C ARG A 264 -37.05 -4.89 -0.07
N ALA A 265 -36.53 -4.81 -1.30
CA ALA A 265 -36.83 -5.78 -2.36
C ALA A 265 -36.35 -7.20 -2.02
N ALA A 266 -35.22 -7.30 -1.30
CA ALA A 266 -34.69 -8.56 -0.79
C ALA A 266 -35.33 -9.02 0.54
N HIS A 267 -36.41 -8.36 1.00
CA HIS A 267 -37.13 -8.67 2.23
C HIS A 267 -36.25 -8.70 3.50
N TRP A 268 -35.22 -7.84 3.58
CA TRP A 268 -34.40 -7.73 4.77
C TRP A 268 -35.19 -7.18 5.97
N ASP A 269 -34.90 -7.72 7.16
CA ASP A 269 -35.26 -7.04 8.41
C ASP A 269 -34.35 -5.81 8.57
N ILE A 270 -34.87 -4.66 8.14
CA ILE A 270 -34.17 -3.38 8.21
C ILE A 270 -33.82 -3.02 9.66
N ALA A 271 -34.67 -3.34 10.63
CA ALA A 271 -34.40 -3.03 12.03
C ALA A 271 -33.25 -3.89 12.57
N ALA A 272 -33.18 -5.17 12.21
CA ALA A 272 -32.04 -6.02 12.55
C ALA A 272 -30.74 -5.56 11.87
N ALA A 273 -30.81 -5.13 10.60
CA ALA A 273 -29.65 -4.60 9.89
C ALA A 273 -29.10 -3.33 10.57
N VAL A 274 -29.98 -2.42 10.99
CA VAL A 274 -29.60 -1.21 11.73
C VAL A 274 -28.96 -1.56 13.07
N ARG A 275 -29.57 -2.44 13.86
CA ARG A 275 -28.97 -2.89 15.14
C ARG A 275 -27.58 -3.49 14.95
N SER A 276 -27.36 -4.23 13.86
CA SER A 276 -26.05 -4.80 13.52
C SER A 276 -25.02 -3.71 13.17
N ILE A 277 -25.42 -2.70 12.38
CA ILE A 277 -24.58 -1.53 12.05
C ILE A 277 -24.19 -0.76 13.30
N GLU A 278 -25.16 -0.51 14.19
CA GLU A 278 -24.95 0.21 15.45
C GLU A 278 -24.08 -0.59 16.42
N ALA A 279 -24.30 -1.90 16.56
CA ALA A 279 -23.48 -2.76 17.41
C ALA A 279 -22.01 -2.77 16.94
N ALA A 280 -21.77 -2.84 15.62
CA ALA A 280 -20.44 -2.75 15.05
C ALA A 280 -19.80 -1.35 15.20
N ALA A 281 -20.59 -0.31 15.46
CA ALA A 281 -20.10 1.02 15.79
C ALA A 281 -19.85 1.22 17.29
N ALA A 282 -20.64 0.56 18.15
CA ALA A 282 -20.56 0.66 19.59
C ALA A 282 -19.39 -0.11 20.22
N THR A 283 -18.86 -1.16 19.57
CA THR A 283 -17.65 -1.86 20.03
C THR A 283 -16.40 -0.98 20.08
N VAL A 284 -16.43 0.19 19.43
CA VAL A 284 -15.35 1.19 19.50
C VAL A 284 -15.57 2.20 20.65
N ASN A 285 -16.81 2.36 21.15
CA ASN A 285 -17.15 3.33 22.19
C ASN A 285 -18.28 2.78 23.09
N HIS A 286 -17.94 2.41 24.34
CA HIS A 286 -18.86 1.92 25.38
C HIS A 286 -20.12 2.81 25.53
N SER A 287 -21.22 2.48 24.85
CA SER A 287 -22.47 3.23 24.95
C SER A 287 -23.68 2.41 24.51
N THR A 288 -24.74 2.46 25.32
CA THR A 288 -25.98 1.68 25.22
C THR A 288 -26.80 1.98 23.95
N ALA A 289 -27.62 1.01 23.52
CA ALA A 289 -28.48 1.13 22.35
C ALA A 289 -29.54 2.23 22.55
N ILE A 290 -29.75 3.08 21.54
CA ILE A 290 -30.69 4.21 21.64
C ILE A 290 -32.04 3.80 21.06
N SER A 291 -33.10 3.91 21.87
CA SER A 291 -34.46 3.66 21.43
C SER A 291 -34.99 4.87 20.64
N SER A 292 -34.97 4.76 19.31
CA SER A 292 -35.45 5.83 18.41
C SER A 292 -36.93 5.63 18.04
N THR A 293 -37.76 6.66 18.22
CA THR A 293 -39.22 6.62 18.02
C THR A 293 -39.67 6.62 16.55
N ASN A 294 -38.77 6.88 15.59
CA ASN A 294 -39.05 6.88 14.14
C ASN A 294 -38.11 5.92 13.38
N ILE A 295 -38.46 4.64 13.38
CA ILE A 295 -37.64 3.52 12.88
C ILE A 295 -37.23 3.70 11.41
N THR A 296 -38.10 4.25 10.55
CA THR A 296 -37.86 4.37 9.11
C THR A 296 -36.82 5.43 8.76
N HIS A 297 -36.91 6.62 9.38
CA HIS A 297 -35.93 7.69 9.20
C HIS A 297 -34.59 7.33 9.86
N HIS A 298 -34.65 6.70 11.03
CA HIS A 298 -33.48 6.19 11.73
C HIS A 298 -32.68 5.19 10.87
N ALA A 299 -33.37 4.24 10.23
CA ALA A 299 -32.71 3.25 9.38
C ALA A 299 -31.96 3.85 8.18
N LYS A 300 -32.56 4.86 7.52
CA LYS A 300 -31.92 5.58 6.42
C LYS A 300 -30.60 6.21 6.87
N TYR A 301 -30.63 6.93 8.00
CA TYR A 301 -29.45 7.65 8.47
C TYR A 301 -28.39 6.74 9.08
N ALA A 302 -28.78 5.63 9.70
CA ALA A 302 -27.84 4.60 10.16
C ALA A 302 -27.10 3.96 8.97
N LEU A 303 -27.81 3.67 7.88
CA LEU A 303 -27.20 3.16 6.64
C LEU A 303 -26.29 4.22 5.98
N GLU A 304 -26.74 5.47 5.94
CA GLU A 304 -25.95 6.60 5.43
C GLU A 304 -24.65 6.76 6.22
N SER A 305 -24.73 6.69 7.55
CA SER A 305 -23.57 6.70 8.47
C SER A 305 -22.61 5.54 8.20
N TYR A 306 -23.13 4.32 8.02
CA TYR A 306 -22.32 3.15 7.69
C TYR A 306 -21.50 3.36 6.40
N ILE A 307 -22.16 3.79 5.33
CA ILE A 307 -21.52 4.03 4.02
C ILE A 307 -20.49 5.15 4.14
N SER A 308 -20.87 6.26 4.78
CA SER A 308 -20.03 7.43 5.01
C SER A 308 -18.73 7.06 5.72
N ARG A 309 -18.81 6.36 6.84
CA ARG A 309 -17.64 5.89 7.59
C ARG A 309 -16.70 5.04 6.75
N LYS A 310 -17.24 4.13 5.93
CA LYS A 310 -16.44 3.26 5.05
C LYS A 310 -15.82 4.02 3.88
N ILE A 311 -16.57 4.94 3.25
CA ILE A 311 -16.07 5.68 2.08
C ILE A 311 -14.99 6.70 2.48
N PHE A 312 -15.14 7.37 3.64
CA PHE A 312 -14.17 8.33 4.17
C PHE A 312 -12.95 7.70 4.88
N GLN A 313 -12.91 6.38 5.08
CA GLN A 313 -11.77 5.74 5.75
C GLN A 313 -10.43 6.07 5.05
N GLY A 314 -9.47 6.63 5.79
CA GLY A 314 -8.16 7.02 5.27
C GLY A 314 -8.12 8.34 4.49
N PHE A 315 -9.16 9.17 4.58
CA PHE A 315 -9.23 10.47 3.89
C PHE A 315 -8.11 11.44 4.30
N ASP A 316 -7.55 11.27 5.49
CA ASP A 316 -6.42 12.01 6.04
C ASP A 316 -5.06 11.68 5.38
N HIS A 317 -4.98 10.58 4.61
CA HIS A 317 -3.78 10.20 3.87
C HIS A 317 -3.87 10.58 2.39
N GLU A 318 -2.77 11.06 1.81
CA GLU A 318 -2.67 11.52 0.41
C GLU A 318 -3.05 10.48 -0.67
N THR A 319 -3.16 9.21 -0.30
CA THR A 319 -3.54 8.11 -1.19
C THR A 319 -4.51 7.12 -0.54
N PHE A 320 -5.25 7.51 0.51
CA PHE A 320 -6.14 6.60 1.26
C PHE A 320 -5.43 5.32 1.76
N TYR A 321 -4.14 5.42 2.13
CA TYR A 321 -3.29 4.28 2.51
C TYR A 321 -3.23 3.16 1.45
N MET A 322 -3.31 3.50 0.15
CA MET A 322 -3.28 2.51 -0.93
C MET A 322 -1.87 2.01 -1.26
N ASP A 323 -0.87 2.90 -1.25
CA ASP A 323 0.48 2.65 -1.75
C ASP A 323 1.61 3.22 -0.87
N GLY A 324 1.29 3.78 0.31
CA GLY A 324 2.28 4.34 1.25
C GLY A 324 3.06 5.55 0.71
N SER A 325 2.56 6.20 -0.35
CA SER A 325 3.16 7.42 -0.88
C SER A 325 3.17 8.55 0.17
N LEU A 326 4.23 9.37 0.15
CA LEU A 326 4.40 10.57 0.98
C LEU A 326 4.88 11.75 0.10
N SER A 327 4.32 11.87 -1.10
CA SER A 327 4.68 12.89 -2.10
C SER A 327 4.46 14.32 -1.59
N SER A 328 3.44 14.51 -0.75
CA SER A 328 3.13 15.76 -0.07
C SER A 328 4.25 16.23 0.87
N LEU A 329 5.03 15.31 1.46
CA LEU A 329 6.17 15.65 2.33
C LEU A 329 7.42 16.02 1.53
N LEU A 330 7.60 15.41 0.35
CA LEU A 330 8.79 15.62 -0.46
C LEU A 330 8.74 16.95 -1.23
N ASN A 331 7.61 17.25 -1.86
CA ASN A 331 7.42 18.48 -2.63
C ASN A 331 6.00 19.02 -2.45
N PRO A 332 5.71 19.69 -1.31
CA PRO A 332 4.35 20.10 -0.96
C PRO A 332 3.68 20.95 -2.04
N ASP A 333 4.37 21.96 -2.58
CA ASP A 333 3.77 22.89 -3.54
C ASP A 333 3.46 22.24 -4.89
N GLN A 334 4.33 21.33 -5.34
CA GLN A 334 4.10 20.58 -6.56
C GLN A 334 2.94 19.61 -6.38
N PHE A 335 2.92 18.90 -5.25
CA PHE A 335 1.85 17.99 -4.90
C PHE A 335 0.47 18.69 -4.87
N ARG A 336 0.38 19.89 -4.26
CA ARG A 336 -0.86 20.69 -4.27
C ARG A 336 -1.33 21.04 -5.69
N ARG A 337 -0.41 21.46 -6.57
CA ARG A 337 -0.71 21.77 -7.97
C ARG A 337 -1.14 20.53 -8.76
N ASP A 338 -0.51 19.39 -8.51
CA ASP A 338 -0.85 18.11 -9.15
C ASP A 338 -2.24 17.64 -8.71
N CYS A 339 -2.57 17.75 -7.42
CA CYS A 339 -3.90 17.45 -6.90
C CYS A 339 -4.97 18.34 -7.55
N PHE A 340 -4.74 19.64 -7.69
CA PHE A 340 -5.71 20.54 -8.35
C PHE A 340 -5.86 20.24 -9.84
N THR A 341 -4.77 19.88 -10.51
CA THR A 341 -4.80 19.47 -11.92
C THR A 341 -5.61 18.18 -12.09
N GLN A 342 -5.33 17.16 -11.27
CA GLN A 342 -6.08 15.92 -11.23
C GLN A 342 -7.57 16.14 -10.90
N TYR A 343 -7.89 17.10 -10.02
CA TYR A 343 -9.29 17.45 -9.72
C TYR A 343 -10.00 17.95 -10.97
N ARG A 344 -9.38 18.89 -11.70
CA ARG A 344 -9.97 19.46 -12.93
C ARG A 344 -10.19 18.38 -13.99
N ASP A 345 -9.20 17.52 -14.18
CA ASP A 345 -9.25 16.44 -15.17
C ASP A 345 -10.33 15.42 -14.81
N MET A 346 -10.33 14.93 -13.56
CA MET A 346 -11.31 13.95 -13.08
C MET A 346 -12.74 14.53 -13.09
N LYS A 347 -12.93 15.82 -12.79
CA LYS A 347 -14.26 16.44 -12.78
C LYS A 347 -14.94 16.33 -14.14
N ALA A 348 -14.20 16.51 -15.23
CA ALA A 348 -14.70 16.47 -16.60
C ALA A 348 -14.92 15.04 -17.16
N MET A 349 -14.39 14.01 -16.49
CA MET A 349 -14.40 12.63 -16.98
C MET A 349 -15.59 11.82 -16.44
N ASP A 350 -16.23 10.98 -17.24
CA ASP A 350 -17.18 10.01 -16.72
C ASP A 350 -16.45 8.84 -16.02
N PRO A 351 -16.82 8.45 -14.79
CA PRO A 351 -16.09 7.40 -14.06
C PRO A 351 -16.26 6.01 -14.69
N VAL A 352 -17.37 5.74 -15.37
CA VAL A 352 -17.59 4.45 -16.06
C VAL A 352 -16.73 4.39 -17.33
N GLU A 353 -16.68 5.47 -18.10
CA GLU A 353 -15.81 5.56 -19.28
C GLU A 353 -14.34 5.47 -18.91
N LEU A 354 -13.88 6.22 -17.89
CA LEU A 354 -12.51 6.18 -17.40
C LEU A 354 -12.10 4.75 -17.02
N LEU A 355 -12.90 4.06 -16.22
CA LEU A 355 -12.58 2.71 -15.75
C LEU A 355 -12.75 1.65 -16.84
N GLY A 356 -13.46 1.96 -17.92
CA GLY A 356 -13.48 1.15 -19.13
C GLY A 356 -12.16 1.18 -19.91
N ILE A 357 -11.36 2.25 -19.77
CA ILE A 357 -10.07 2.43 -20.46
C ILE A 357 -8.91 2.09 -19.53
N LEU A 358 -8.94 2.58 -18.29
CA LEU A 358 -7.88 2.45 -17.29
C LEU A 358 -8.43 1.86 -15.97
N PRO A 359 -8.81 0.58 -15.94
CA PRO A 359 -9.43 -0.03 -14.76
C PRO A 359 -8.50 -0.07 -13.53
N THR A 360 -7.17 -0.10 -13.73
CA THR A 360 -6.19 -0.23 -12.64
C THR A 360 -5.55 1.10 -12.22
N CYS A 361 -6.08 2.24 -12.69
CA CYS A 361 -5.62 3.56 -12.24
C CYS A 361 -5.86 3.77 -10.72
N HIS A 362 -5.28 4.83 -10.13
CA HIS A 362 -5.44 5.11 -8.69
C HIS A 362 -6.92 5.22 -8.27
N PHE A 363 -7.75 5.85 -9.10
CA PHE A 363 -9.19 5.92 -8.87
C PHE A 363 -9.85 4.52 -8.96
N GLY A 364 -9.45 3.67 -9.91
CA GLY A 364 -9.94 2.29 -9.99
C GLY A 364 -9.57 1.45 -8.77
N LYS A 365 -8.32 1.53 -8.30
CA LYS A 365 -7.87 0.90 -7.05
C LYS A 365 -8.65 1.41 -5.83
N PHE A 366 -8.94 2.72 -5.78
CA PHE A 366 -9.78 3.32 -4.75
C PHE A 366 -11.20 2.73 -4.80
N CYS A 367 -11.84 2.73 -5.97
CA CYS A 367 -13.17 2.16 -6.18
C CYS A 367 -13.23 0.68 -5.78
N PHE A 368 -12.22 -0.11 -6.15
CA PHE A 368 -12.08 -1.50 -5.74
C PHE A 368 -12.11 -1.65 -4.21
N ARG A 369 -11.19 -0.97 -3.50
CA ARG A 369 -11.07 -1.08 -2.04
C ARG A 369 -12.34 -0.62 -1.34
N LYS A 370 -12.90 0.50 -1.77
CA LYS A 370 -14.11 1.09 -1.18
C LYS A 370 -15.35 0.25 -1.42
N TYR A 371 -15.51 -0.29 -2.63
CA TYR A 371 -16.62 -1.18 -2.95
C TYR A 371 -16.61 -2.41 -2.04
N VAL A 372 -15.47 -3.09 -1.93
CA VAL A 372 -15.34 -4.30 -1.10
C VAL A 372 -15.52 -4.00 0.39
N ALA A 373 -15.14 -2.80 0.84
CA ALA A 373 -15.31 -2.37 2.23
C ALA A 373 -16.76 -2.00 2.60
N ILE A 374 -17.54 -1.49 1.65
CA ILE A 374 -18.95 -1.12 1.83
C ILE A 374 -19.86 -2.31 1.56
N VAL A 375 -19.58 -3.06 0.50
CA VAL A 375 -20.45 -4.14 0.01
C VAL A 375 -19.91 -5.51 0.44
N HIS A 376 -20.47 -6.03 1.53
CA HIS A 376 -20.14 -7.35 2.06
C HIS A 376 -20.67 -8.47 1.13
N PRO A 377 -19.96 -9.60 0.93
CA PRO A 377 -20.42 -10.70 0.08
C PRO A 377 -21.87 -11.14 0.36
N LYS A 378 -22.23 -11.34 1.63
CA LYS A 378 -23.60 -11.71 2.04
C LYS A 378 -24.64 -10.65 1.68
N MET A 379 -24.25 -9.37 1.72
CA MET A 379 -25.13 -8.29 1.30
C MET A 379 -25.33 -8.37 -0.22
N GLU A 380 -24.25 -8.46 -0.99
CA GLU A 380 -24.32 -8.52 -2.45
C GLU A 380 -25.14 -9.72 -2.94
N SER A 381 -24.85 -10.92 -2.43
CA SER A 381 -25.58 -12.13 -2.82
C SER A 381 -27.07 -12.03 -2.53
N SER A 382 -27.44 -11.38 -1.43
CA SER A 382 -28.85 -11.22 -1.07
C SER A 382 -29.56 -10.11 -1.85
N LEU A 383 -28.85 -9.03 -2.20
CA LEU A 383 -29.44 -7.88 -2.89
C LEU A 383 -29.47 -8.05 -4.40
N LEU A 384 -28.45 -8.69 -4.98
CA LEU A 384 -28.28 -8.87 -6.42
C LEU A 384 -28.53 -10.32 -6.88
N GLY A 385 -28.68 -11.26 -5.95
CA GLY A 385 -28.93 -12.67 -6.24
C GLY A 385 -27.69 -13.48 -6.64
N ASN A 386 -26.53 -12.85 -6.84
CA ASN A 386 -25.27 -13.51 -7.20
C ASN A 386 -24.05 -12.69 -6.71
N LEU A 387 -22.84 -13.18 -7.00
CA LEU A 387 -21.56 -12.53 -6.69
C LEU A 387 -20.74 -12.18 -7.93
N GLU A 388 -21.38 -12.15 -9.12
CA GLU A 388 -20.68 -11.92 -10.39
C GLU A 388 -20.02 -10.54 -10.41
N GLN A 389 -20.73 -9.53 -9.90
CA GLN A 389 -20.23 -8.17 -9.78
C GLN A 389 -18.99 -8.12 -8.87
N ARG A 390 -19.01 -8.77 -7.71
CA ARG A 390 -17.86 -8.90 -6.83
C ARG A 390 -16.69 -9.59 -7.51
N GLN A 391 -16.93 -10.67 -8.24
CA GLN A 391 -15.87 -11.41 -8.94
C GLN A 391 -15.17 -10.53 -9.98
N GLN A 392 -15.93 -9.75 -10.74
CA GLN A 392 -15.37 -8.76 -11.67
C GLN A 392 -14.50 -7.72 -10.92
N VAL A 393 -15.00 -7.18 -9.80
CA VAL A 393 -14.26 -6.21 -8.97
C VAL A 393 -12.97 -6.83 -8.39
N LEU A 394 -13.03 -8.06 -7.88
CA LEU A 394 -11.86 -8.80 -7.38
C LEU A 394 -10.83 -9.12 -8.48
N ALA A 395 -11.29 -9.33 -9.71
CA ALA A 395 -10.43 -9.51 -10.87
C ALA A 395 -9.81 -8.19 -11.39
N GLY A 396 -10.07 -7.05 -10.73
CA GLY A 396 -9.58 -5.74 -11.13
C GLY A 396 -10.37 -5.09 -12.27
N SER A 397 -11.57 -5.60 -12.57
CA SER A 397 -12.50 -5.01 -13.53
C SER A 397 -13.57 -4.17 -12.83
N HIS A 398 -14.22 -3.27 -13.57
CA HIS A 398 -15.27 -2.40 -13.04
C HIS A 398 -16.60 -2.69 -13.75
N PRO A 399 -17.60 -3.26 -13.02
CA PRO A 399 -18.90 -3.62 -13.58
C PRO A 399 -19.68 -2.41 -14.14
N ARG A 400 -20.53 -2.65 -15.15
CA ARG A 400 -21.42 -1.62 -15.74
C ARG A 400 -22.86 -1.69 -15.25
N SER A 401 -23.11 -2.35 -14.12
CA SER A 401 -24.44 -2.42 -13.54
C SER A 401 -24.90 -1.03 -13.04
N GLN A 402 -26.21 -0.82 -12.94
CA GLN A 402 -26.76 0.43 -12.38
C GLN A 402 -26.29 0.64 -10.92
N PHE A 403 -26.27 -0.42 -10.12
CA PHE A 403 -25.81 -0.35 -8.73
C PHE A 403 -24.34 0.05 -8.63
N TYR A 404 -23.47 -0.53 -9.47
CA TYR A 404 -22.06 -0.15 -9.48
C TYR A 404 -21.85 1.27 -10.01
N GLY A 405 -22.63 1.70 -11.00
CA GLY A 405 -22.63 3.08 -11.51
C GLY A 405 -22.98 4.12 -10.43
N GLU A 406 -24.01 3.87 -9.63
CA GLU A 406 -24.37 4.74 -8.50
C GLU A 406 -23.29 4.77 -7.42
N PHE A 407 -22.66 3.63 -7.15
CA PHE A 407 -21.48 3.56 -6.29
C PHE A 407 -20.31 4.39 -6.85
N LEU A 408 -20.02 4.31 -8.16
CA LEU A 408 -18.97 5.07 -8.81
C LEU A 408 -19.23 6.58 -8.74
N GLY A 409 -20.49 7.01 -8.82
CA GLY A 409 -20.88 8.41 -8.61
C GLY A 409 -20.46 8.91 -7.22
N LEU A 410 -20.77 8.14 -6.17
CA LEU A 410 -20.32 8.44 -4.80
C LEU A 410 -18.80 8.41 -4.66
N ALA A 411 -18.15 7.37 -5.19
CA ALA A 411 -16.69 7.23 -5.14
C ALA A 411 -15.99 8.40 -5.82
N LYS A 412 -16.46 8.84 -6.99
CA LYS A 412 -15.95 10.01 -7.71
C LYS A 412 -16.10 11.28 -6.89
N ALA A 413 -17.26 11.51 -6.25
CA ALA A 413 -17.48 12.70 -5.43
C ALA A 413 -16.47 12.78 -4.26
N ILE A 414 -16.21 11.66 -3.59
CA ILE A 414 -15.22 11.57 -2.50
C ILE A 414 -13.79 11.77 -3.03
N TRP A 415 -13.47 11.16 -4.18
CA TRP A 415 -12.16 11.32 -4.82
C TRP A 415 -11.88 12.78 -5.17
N LEU A 416 -12.86 13.48 -5.73
CA LEU A 416 -12.76 14.92 -6.02
C LEU A 416 -12.59 15.76 -4.75
N LEU A 417 -13.32 15.44 -3.69
CA LEU A 417 -13.21 16.14 -2.40
C LEU A 417 -11.80 15.97 -1.80
N HIS A 418 -11.25 14.77 -1.90
CA HIS A 418 -9.91 14.43 -1.42
C HIS A 418 -8.82 15.16 -2.21
N LEU A 419 -8.89 15.16 -3.54
CA LEU A 419 -7.99 15.96 -4.38
C LEU A 419 -8.06 17.45 -4.03
N LEU A 420 -9.24 17.99 -3.73
CA LEU A 420 -9.34 19.37 -3.27
C LEU A 420 -8.71 19.59 -1.89
N ALA A 421 -8.93 18.68 -0.94
CA ALA A 421 -8.37 18.77 0.41
C ALA A 421 -6.84 18.93 0.37
N PHE A 422 -6.19 18.14 -0.49
CA PHE A 422 -4.74 18.16 -0.67
C PHE A 422 -4.24 19.22 -1.66
N SER A 423 -5.14 19.98 -2.30
CA SER A 423 -4.76 21.10 -3.17
C SER A 423 -4.77 22.46 -2.47
N LEU A 424 -5.49 22.56 -1.34
CA LEU A 424 -5.67 23.79 -0.58
C LEU A 424 -4.51 24.03 0.39
N ASP A 425 -4.26 25.30 0.69
CA ASP A 425 -3.24 25.75 1.63
C ASP A 425 -3.79 26.89 2.51
N PRO A 426 -4.00 26.68 3.82
CA PRO A 426 -3.80 25.42 4.54
C PRO A 426 -4.84 24.36 4.17
N ALA A 427 -4.46 23.09 4.32
CA ALA A 427 -5.36 21.96 4.05
C ALA A 427 -6.59 21.96 5.00
N PRO A 428 -7.79 21.59 4.52
CA PRO A 428 -8.97 21.42 5.35
C PRO A 428 -8.74 20.39 6.45
N SER A 429 -9.15 20.72 7.67
CA SER A 429 -9.13 19.76 8.79
C SER A 429 -10.47 19.05 8.89
N GLN A 430 -10.46 17.74 8.69
CA GLN A 430 -11.64 16.89 8.88
C GLN A 430 -11.91 16.72 10.38
N PHE A 431 -13.18 16.76 10.78
CA PHE A 431 -13.63 16.39 12.12
C PHE A 431 -14.93 15.60 12.06
N GLU A 432 -15.20 14.80 13.10
CA GLU A 432 -16.40 13.99 13.22
C GLU A 432 -16.99 14.15 14.63
N ALA A 433 -18.31 14.07 14.75
CA ALA A 433 -18.97 14.13 16.04
C ALA A 433 -18.92 12.76 16.74
N SER A 434 -18.55 12.76 18.02
CA SER A 434 -18.58 11.56 18.84
C SER A 434 -20.01 11.24 19.28
N ARG A 435 -20.32 9.93 19.36
CA ARG A 435 -21.56 9.45 19.98
C ARG A 435 -21.63 9.91 21.44
N GLY A 436 -22.78 10.41 21.86
CA GLY A 436 -23.02 10.98 23.19
C GLY A 436 -22.62 12.44 23.36
N ALA A 437 -21.93 13.05 22.38
CA ALA A 437 -21.52 14.44 22.47
C ALA A 437 -22.72 15.41 22.46
N GLU A 438 -22.56 16.56 23.10
CA GLU A 438 -23.54 17.64 23.03
C GLU A 438 -23.60 18.22 21.62
N PHE A 439 -24.81 18.59 21.18
CA PHE A 439 -24.99 19.19 19.86
C PHE A 439 -24.44 20.62 19.84
N HIS A 440 -23.50 20.90 18.93
CA HIS A 440 -22.91 22.22 18.76
C HIS A 440 -23.32 22.84 17.40
N PRO A 441 -24.24 23.83 17.36
CA PRO A 441 -24.82 24.33 16.10
C PRO A 441 -23.81 24.98 15.14
N GLN A 442 -22.66 25.45 15.64
CA GLN A 442 -21.59 26.01 14.81
C GLN A 442 -20.85 24.94 13.99
N TYR A 443 -20.73 23.72 14.52
CA TYR A 443 -19.94 22.64 13.91
C TYR A 443 -20.80 21.48 13.40
N MET A 444 -22.06 21.41 13.81
CA MET A 444 -22.95 20.29 13.55
C MET A 444 -24.28 20.74 12.93
N GLU A 445 -24.82 19.91 12.04
CA GLU A 445 -26.17 20.04 11.51
C GLU A 445 -26.95 18.74 11.73
N SER A 446 -28.19 18.86 12.22
CA SER A 446 -29.05 17.68 12.40
C SER A 446 -29.59 17.21 11.05
N VAL A 447 -29.49 15.91 10.79
CA VAL A 447 -30.17 15.29 9.63
C VAL A 447 -31.68 15.11 9.85
N VAL A 448 -32.12 15.17 11.11
CA VAL A 448 -33.54 15.16 11.48
C VAL A 448 -34.04 16.60 11.56
N LYS A 449 -35.13 16.88 10.85
CA LYS A 449 -35.82 18.18 10.96
C LYS A 449 -36.73 18.15 12.18
N PHE A 450 -36.59 19.13 13.06
CA PHE A 450 -37.47 19.33 14.21
C PHE A 450 -38.57 20.34 13.87
N TYR A 451 -39.75 20.14 14.44
CA TYR A 451 -40.87 21.09 14.29
C TYR A 451 -40.43 22.48 14.79
N GLY A 452 -40.68 23.51 13.98
CA GLY A 452 -40.25 24.87 14.29
C GLY A 452 -38.75 25.17 14.03
N GLY A 453 -37.99 24.22 13.49
CA GLY A 453 -36.58 24.42 13.10
C GLY A 453 -35.60 24.54 14.28
N GLN A 454 -36.10 24.51 15.51
CA GLN A 454 -35.29 24.54 16.73
C GLN A 454 -35.07 23.11 17.25
N ILE A 455 -33.83 22.84 17.67
CA ILE A 455 -33.47 21.55 18.28
C ILE A 455 -33.92 21.59 19.74
N PRO A 456 -34.72 20.60 20.20
CA PRO A 456 -35.16 20.54 21.59
C PRO A 456 -33.98 20.51 22.58
N ALA A 457 -34.21 21.02 23.79
CA ALA A 457 -33.24 20.90 24.87
C ALA A 457 -32.99 19.41 25.20
N GLY A 458 -31.77 19.08 25.65
CA GLY A 458 -31.40 17.72 26.04
C GLY A 458 -31.17 16.76 24.88
N GLN A 459 -30.93 17.24 23.66
CA GLN A 459 -30.52 16.40 22.53
C GLN A 459 -28.99 16.20 22.54
N ILE A 460 -28.57 14.96 22.30
CA ILE A 460 -27.17 14.55 22.14
C ILE A 460 -26.98 13.85 20.80
N VAL A 461 -25.73 13.73 20.37
CA VAL A 461 -25.36 13.01 19.15
C VAL A 461 -25.59 11.52 19.36
N GLY A 462 -26.57 10.93 18.66
CA GLY A 462 -26.79 9.49 18.65
C GLY A 462 -25.72 8.76 17.83
N PHE A 463 -25.42 9.27 16.64
CA PHE A 463 -24.30 8.84 15.81
C PHE A 463 -23.96 9.89 14.73
N PRO A 464 -22.69 9.94 14.26
CA PRO A 464 -22.30 10.77 13.13
C PRO A 464 -22.82 10.19 11.80
N VAL A 465 -23.24 11.05 10.87
CA VAL A 465 -23.73 10.68 9.53
C VAL A 465 -22.71 11.03 8.45
N SER A 466 -22.09 12.21 8.51
CA SER A 466 -20.97 12.57 7.63
C SER A 466 -20.02 13.53 8.34
N PRO A 467 -18.71 13.50 8.00
CA PRO A 467 -17.73 14.38 8.63
C PRO A 467 -18.00 15.85 8.31
N GLY A 468 -17.46 16.73 9.15
CA GLY A 468 -17.34 18.16 8.93
C GLY A 468 -15.91 18.53 8.55
N PHE A 469 -15.73 19.75 8.06
CA PHE A 469 -14.43 20.28 7.65
C PHE A 469 -14.26 21.73 8.10
N LYS A 470 -13.11 22.06 8.67
CA LYS A 470 -12.70 23.45 8.91
C LYS A 470 -11.71 23.87 7.84
N LEU A 471 -12.05 24.93 7.10
CA LEU A 471 -11.29 25.45 5.98
C LEU A 471 -10.28 26.52 6.46
N GLY A 472 -9.25 26.78 5.65
CA GLY A 472 -8.18 27.73 5.97
C GLY A 472 -8.63 29.18 6.14
N ASN A 473 -9.75 29.56 5.54
CA ASN A 473 -10.37 30.88 5.69
C ASN A 473 -11.23 31.02 6.96
N GLY A 474 -11.28 30.00 7.82
CA GLY A 474 -12.09 29.97 9.04
C GLY A 474 -13.53 29.47 8.83
N SER A 475 -13.97 29.25 7.58
CA SER A 475 -15.28 28.66 7.29
C SER A 475 -15.37 27.22 7.80
N VAL A 476 -16.57 26.82 8.22
CA VAL A 476 -16.85 25.47 8.72
C VAL A 476 -17.96 24.83 7.89
N ILE A 477 -17.64 23.70 7.27
CA ILE A 477 -18.65 22.78 6.74
C ILE A 477 -19.05 21.86 7.89
N LYS A 478 -20.32 21.96 8.29
CA LYS A 478 -20.83 21.26 9.47
C LYS A 478 -20.86 19.75 9.27
N ALA A 479 -20.49 19.02 10.32
CA ALA A 479 -20.69 17.59 10.41
C ALA A 479 -22.20 17.27 10.49
N ARG A 480 -22.65 16.27 9.75
CA ARG A 480 -24.06 15.84 9.81
C ARG A 480 -24.21 14.82 10.92
N VAL A 481 -25.17 15.03 11.82
CA VAL A 481 -25.38 14.17 12.98
C VAL A 481 -26.85 13.76 13.10
N TYR A 482 -27.07 12.53 13.58
CA TYR A 482 -28.39 12.08 14.02
C TYR A 482 -28.51 12.36 15.53
N LEU A 483 -29.55 13.10 15.91
CA LEU A 483 -29.78 13.51 17.30
C LEU A 483 -30.80 12.63 17.99
N VAL A 484 -30.57 12.41 19.28
CA VAL A 484 -31.42 11.62 20.15
C VAL A 484 -31.58 12.32 21.51
N PRO A 485 -32.70 12.10 22.23
CA PRO A 485 -32.84 12.57 23.60
C PRO A 485 -31.76 11.96 24.50
N ARG A 486 -31.20 12.76 25.41
CA ARG A 486 -30.37 12.29 26.51
C ARG A 486 -31.24 11.47 27.45
N THR A 487 -30.99 10.16 27.49
CA THR A 487 -31.64 9.19 28.39
C THR A 487 -30.98 9.15 29.74
#